data_AF-A0A8X6HQQ0-F1
#
_entry.id   AF-A0A8X6HQQ0-F1
#
_cell.length_a   1.000
_cell.length_b   1.000
_cell.length_c   1.000
_cell.angle_alpha   90.00
_cell.angle_beta   90.00
_cell.angle_gamma   90.00
#
_symmetry.space_group_name_H-M   'P 1'
#
loop_
_entity.id
_entity.type
_entity.pdbx_description
1 polymer ?
#
loop_
_entity_poly.entity_id
_entity_poly.type
_entity_poly.pdbx_seq_one_letter_code
_entity_poly.pdbx_strand_id
1 'polypeptide(L)'
;MEFKAHIEKLVGAANWSKWKRQIELLLRHHDVHDVVCGDRECPRLPAEASVEAIAAYENAQKAFIKDDSLAQLILVGNMDDSNAELTSVCNTAKSVWEKLLSVYK
;
A
#
# COMPACT_ATOMS: atom_id res chain seq x y z
N MET A 1 -20.71 -4.77 -8.58
CA MET A 1 -19.89 -5.92 -9.02
C MET A 1 -18.61 -5.87 -8.22
N GLU A 2 -18.23 -6.96 -7.54
CA GLU A 2 -16.90 -7.06 -6.94
C GLU A 2 -15.88 -7.27 -8.07
N PHE A 3 -14.92 -6.35 -8.21
CA PHE A 3 -13.82 -6.54 -9.15
C PHE A 3 -12.90 -7.63 -8.61
N LYS A 4 -12.80 -8.76 -9.32
CA LYS A 4 -11.93 -9.88 -8.96
C LYS A 4 -10.86 -10.06 -10.02
N ALA A 5 -9.72 -9.40 -9.85
CA ALA A 5 -8.54 -9.67 -10.65
C ALA A 5 -7.89 -10.97 -10.18
N HIS A 6 -7.64 -11.91 -11.09
CA HIS A 6 -6.73 -13.01 -10.80
C HIS A 6 -5.30 -12.54 -11.08
N ILE A 7 -4.51 -12.41 -10.02
CA ILE A 7 -3.09 -12.05 -10.08
C ILE A 7 -2.32 -13.27 -9.60
N GLU A 8 -1.38 -13.74 -10.42
CA GLU A 8 -0.45 -14.80 -10.00
C GLU A 8 0.40 -14.28 -8.84
N LYS A 9 0.70 -15.12 -7.84
CA LYS A 9 1.54 -14.69 -6.73
C LYS A 9 2.94 -14.28 -7.21
N LEU A 10 3.53 -13.26 -6.59
CA LEU A 10 4.95 -12.95 -6.75
C LEU A 10 5.79 -14.11 -6.21
N VAL A 11 6.59 -14.73 -7.09
CA VAL A 11 7.46 -15.87 -6.72
C VAL A 11 8.95 -15.53 -6.85
N GLY A 12 9.28 -14.34 -7.35
CA GLY A 12 10.65 -13.88 -7.53
C GLY A 12 10.83 -13.02 -8.76
N ALA A 13 12.09 -12.82 -9.16
CA ALA A 13 12.45 -11.96 -10.28
C ALA A 13 11.84 -12.42 -11.62
N ALA A 14 11.55 -13.72 -11.77
CA ALA A 14 11.01 -14.30 -12.99
C ALA A 14 9.66 -13.72 -13.41
N ASN A 15 8.80 -13.37 -12.46
CA ASN A 15 7.48 -12.79 -12.74
C ASN A 15 7.28 -11.37 -12.23
N TRP A 16 8.33 -10.74 -11.66
CA TRP A 16 8.28 -9.40 -11.09
C TRP A 16 7.64 -8.36 -12.00
N SER A 17 8.10 -8.19 -13.24
CA SER A 17 7.59 -7.15 -14.15
C SER A 17 6.10 -7.28 -14.45
N LYS A 18 5.62 -8.52 -14.63
CA LYS A 18 4.20 -8.83 -14.88
C LYS A 18 3.39 -8.57 -13.62
N TRP A 19 3.83 -9.12 -12.49
CA TRP A 19 3.19 -8.96 -11.18
C TRP A 19 3.04 -7.49 -10.80
N LYS A 20 4.14 -6.73 -10.87
CA LYS A 20 4.20 -5.31 -10.56
C LYS A 20 3.16 -4.53 -11.36
N ARG A 21 3.07 -4.78 -12.67
CA ARG A 21 2.08 -4.12 -13.54
C ARG A 21 0.65 -4.43 -13.12
N GLN A 22 0.33 -5.68 -12.78
CA GLN A 22 -1.01 -6.09 -12.35
C GLN A 22 -1.39 -5.45 -11.01
N ILE A 23 -0.45 -5.41 -10.06
CA ILE A 23 -0.64 -4.78 -8.75
C ILE A 23 -0.84 -3.29 -8.87
N GLU A 24 -0.02 -2.59 -9.67
CA GLU A 24 -0.22 -1.15 -9.89
C GLU A 24 -1.60 -0.84 -10.48
N LEU A 25 -2.12 -1.68 -11.38
CA LEU A 25 -3.47 -1.52 -11.93
C LEU A 25 -4.54 -1.76 -10.86
N LEU A 26 -4.38 -2.77 -10.01
CA LEU A 26 -5.30 -3.05 -8.91
C LEU A 26 -5.30 -1.92 -7.87
N LEU A 27 -4.13 -1.41 -7.49
CA LEU A 27 -4.01 -0.26 -6.57
C LEU A 27 -4.67 0.99 -7.15
N ARG A 28 -4.50 1.26 -8.46
CA ARG A 28 -5.18 2.39 -9.13
C ARG A 28 -6.69 2.20 -9.21
N HIS A 29 -7.17 0.97 -9.41
CA HIS A 29 -8.61 0.68 -9.37
C HIS A 29 -9.24 1.00 -8.00
N HIS A 30 -8.47 0.79 -6.92
CA HIS A 30 -8.88 1.08 -5.56
C HIS A 30 -8.52 2.50 -5.08
N ASP A 31 -7.91 3.33 -5.93
CA ASP A 31 -7.47 4.69 -5.60
C ASP A 31 -6.50 4.78 -4.40
N VAL A 32 -5.60 3.80 -4.28
CA VAL A 32 -4.59 3.71 -3.20
C VAL A 32 -3.16 3.61 -3.72
N HIS A 33 -2.93 3.83 -5.02
CA HIS A 33 -1.60 3.77 -5.62
C HIS A 33 -0.68 4.89 -5.12
N ASP A 34 -1.25 6.08 -4.89
CA ASP A 34 -0.57 7.25 -4.31
C ASP A 34 0.01 6.99 -2.92
N VAL A 35 -0.67 6.19 -2.08
CA VAL A 35 -0.18 5.76 -0.76
C VAL A 35 1.10 4.92 -0.90
N VAL A 36 1.10 3.99 -1.86
CA VAL A 36 2.21 3.07 -2.09
C VAL A 36 3.43 3.79 -2.67
N CYS A 37 3.21 4.76 -3.55
CA CYS A 37 4.27 5.61 -4.07
C CYS A 37 4.77 6.65 -3.05
N GLY A 38 4.00 6.88 -1.98
CA GLY A 38 4.29 7.90 -0.98
C GLY A 38 3.99 9.33 -1.44
N ASP A 39 3.22 9.49 -2.50
CA ASP A 39 2.71 10.79 -2.97
C ASP A 39 1.70 11.36 -1.97
N ARG A 40 0.96 10.47 -1.30
CA ARG A 40 0.06 10.80 -0.20
C ARG A 40 0.69 10.38 1.13
N GLU A 41 0.89 11.35 2.02
CA GLU A 41 1.43 11.11 3.36
C GLU A 41 0.32 11.03 4.41
N CYS A 42 0.59 10.30 5.49
CA CYS A 42 -0.26 10.30 6.66
C CYS A 42 -0.39 11.74 7.19
N PRO A 43 -1.60 12.26 7.39
CA PRO A 43 -1.78 13.62 7.88
C PRO A 43 -1.11 13.79 9.23
N ARG A 44 -0.62 15.01 9.50
CA ARG A 44 0.00 15.38 10.78
C ARG A 44 -0.81 16.49 11.41
N LEU A 45 -1.06 16.38 12.71
CA LEU A 45 -1.74 17.41 13.47
C LEU A 45 -0.74 18.57 13.74
N PRO A 46 -1.09 19.83 13.42
CA PRO A 46 -0.29 20.98 13.83
C PRO A 46 -0.20 21.08 15.35
N ALA A 47 0.90 21.65 15.86
CA ALA A 47 1.11 21.82 17.31
C ALA A 47 0.02 22.67 17.98
N GLU A 48 -0.53 23.63 17.25
CA GLU A 48 -1.62 24.52 17.69
C GLU A 48 -2.83 24.33 16.76
N ALA A 49 -3.55 23.23 16.96
CA ALA A 49 -4.74 22.92 16.18
C ALA A 49 -6.02 23.40 16.89
N SER A 50 -6.94 24.03 16.16
CA SER A 50 -8.29 24.28 16.66
C SER A 50 -9.07 22.97 16.83
N VAL A 51 -10.18 23.00 17.57
CA VAL A 51 -11.05 21.82 17.76
C VAL A 51 -11.55 21.28 16.41
N GLU A 52 -11.88 22.17 15.47
CA GLU A 52 -12.30 21.81 14.12
C GLU A 52 -11.15 21.15 13.33
N ALA A 53 -9.93 21.66 13.48
CA ALA A 53 -8.75 21.09 12.84
C ALA A 53 -8.40 19.71 13.40
N ILE A 54 -8.60 19.47 14.70
CA ILE A 54 -8.45 18.14 15.33
C ILE A 54 -9.46 17.15 14.75
N ALA A 55 -10.75 17.53 14.67
CA ALA A 55 -11.78 16.65 14.11
C ALA A 55 -11.52 16.32 12.62
N ALA A 56 -11.10 17.30 11.82
CA ALA A 56 -10.73 17.09 10.43
C ALA A 56 -9.50 16.15 10.30
N TYR A 57 -8.49 16.35 11.15
CA TYR A 57 -7.31 15.50 11.22
C TYR A 57 -7.66 14.05 11.54
N GLU A 58 -8.48 13.79 12.56
CA GLU A 58 -8.86 12.42 12.95
C GLU A 58 -9.57 11.68 11.80
N ASN A 59 -10.45 12.39 11.08
CA ASN A 59 -11.14 11.82 9.92
C ASN A 59 -10.17 11.51 8.77
N ALA A 60 -9.27 12.44 8.46
CA ALA A 60 -8.24 12.23 7.44
C ALA A 60 -7.27 11.10 7.82
N GLN A 61 -6.89 11.01 9.09
CA GLN A 61 -5.99 9.96 9.59
C GLN A 61 -6.66 8.58 9.48
N LYS A 62 -7.92 8.45 9.89
CA LYS A 62 -8.68 7.20 9.75
C LYS A 62 -8.82 6.77 8.28
N ALA A 63 -9.10 7.73 7.39
CA ALA A 63 -9.16 7.46 5.95
C ALA A 63 -7.81 6.97 5.41
N PHE A 64 -6.71 7.65 5.76
CA PHE A 64 -5.36 7.24 5.36
C PHE A 64 -5.02 5.82 5.85
N ILE A 65 -5.25 5.52 7.13
CA ILE A 65 -4.96 4.19 7.71
C ILE A 65 -5.75 3.10 6.98
N LYS A 66 -7.02 3.36 6.64
CA LYS A 66 -7.85 2.41 5.89
C LYS A 66 -7.25 2.13 4.51
N ASP A 67 -6.83 3.16 3.81
CA ASP A 67 -6.28 3.03 2.46
C ASP A 67 -4.89 2.39 2.45
N ASP A 68 -4.04 2.73 3.41
CA ASP A 68 -2.75 2.06 3.63
C ASP A 68 -2.96 0.57 3.96
N SER A 69 -3.94 0.25 4.81
CA SER A 69 -4.28 -1.15 5.12
C SER A 69 -4.78 -1.90 3.88
N LEU A 70 -5.60 -1.28 3.04
CA LEU A 70 -6.07 -1.86 1.78
C LEU A 70 -4.90 -2.11 0.82
N ALA A 71 -4.00 -1.14 0.68
CA ALA A 71 -2.82 -1.29 -0.15
C ALA A 71 -1.89 -2.40 0.37
N GLN A 72 -1.67 -2.50 1.68
CA GLN A 72 -0.91 -3.59 2.30
C GLN A 72 -1.57 -4.95 2.02
N LEU A 73 -2.89 -5.07 2.17
CA LEU A 73 -3.63 -6.29 1.86
C LEU A 73 -3.49 -6.69 0.37
N ILE A 74 -3.55 -5.72 -0.54
CA ILE A 74 -3.35 -5.96 -1.97
C ILE A 74 -1.93 -6.47 -2.24
N LEU A 75 -0.90 -5.85 -1.65
CA LEU A 75 0.48 -6.26 -1.83
C LEU A 75 0.74 -7.65 -1.24
N VAL A 76 0.45 -7.81 0.05
CA VAL A 76 0.74 -9.03 0.82
C VAL A 76 -0.10 -10.21 0.37
N GLY A 77 -1.38 -9.98 0.06
CA GLY A 77 -2.28 -11.03 -0.40
C GLY A 77 -1.91 -11.62 -1.77
N ASN A 78 -1.06 -10.93 -2.53
CA ASN A 78 -0.67 -11.33 -3.88
C ASN A 78 0.81 -11.75 -3.98
N MET A 79 1.49 -12.03 -2.87
CA MET A 79 2.84 -12.60 -2.89
C MET A 79 2.89 -14.00 -2.29
N ASP A 80 3.98 -14.72 -2.57
CA ASP A 80 4.27 -15.99 -1.92
C ASP A 80 4.77 -15.79 -0.47
N ASP A 81 4.91 -16.89 0.26
CA ASP A 81 5.23 -16.84 1.68
C ASP A 81 6.65 -16.30 1.93
N SER A 82 7.58 -16.53 1.00
CA SER A 82 8.94 -16.00 1.09
C SER A 82 8.96 -14.47 0.99
N ASN A 83 8.20 -13.89 0.07
CA ASN A 83 8.09 -12.45 -0.06
C ASN A 83 7.29 -11.84 1.11
N ALA A 84 6.26 -12.54 1.60
CA ALA A 84 5.51 -12.13 2.78
C ALA A 84 6.41 -12.03 4.02
N GLU A 85 7.26 -13.02 4.25
CA GLU A 85 8.24 -13.00 5.34
C GLU A 85 9.27 -11.87 5.15
N LEU A 86 9.74 -11.67 3.91
CA LEU A 86 10.73 -10.63 3.58
C LEU A 86 10.24 -9.20 3.89
N THR A 87 8.94 -8.95 3.80
CA THR A 87 8.34 -7.65 4.12
C THR A 87 7.62 -7.63 5.47
N SER A 88 7.78 -8.64 6.33
CA SER A 88 7.06 -8.75 7.60
C SER A 88 7.35 -7.59 8.57
N VAL A 89 8.51 -6.95 8.43
CA VAL A 89 8.94 -5.78 9.21
C VAL A 89 8.43 -4.44 8.68
N CYS A 90 7.75 -4.43 7.53
CA CYS A 90 7.24 -3.24 6.88
C CYS A 90 5.85 -2.90 7.43
N ASN A 91 5.72 -1.72 8.04
CA ASN A 91 4.47 -1.31 8.72
C ASN A 91 3.52 -0.45 7.85
N THR A 92 3.96 -0.09 6.64
CA THR A 92 3.19 0.74 5.70
C THR A 92 3.26 0.13 4.30
N ALA A 93 2.23 0.35 3.47
CA ALA A 93 2.22 -0.13 2.10
C ALA A 93 3.39 0.42 1.29
N LYS A 94 3.78 1.68 1.54
CA LYS A 94 4.98 2.31 1.00
C LYS A 94 6.23 1.51 1.33
N SER A 95 6.45 1.20 2.61
CA SER A 95 7.64 0.44 3.04
C SER A 95 7.69 -0.98 2.45
N VAL A 96 6.55 -1.65 2.30
CA VAL A 96 6.45 -2.95 1.60
C VAL A 96 6.90 -2.80 0.15
N TRP A 97 6.38 -1.79 -0.55
CA TRP A 97 6.70 -1.54 -1.95
C TRP A 97 8.15 -1.16 -2.20
N GLU A 98 8.72 -0.28 -1.38
CA GLU A 98 10.13 0.08 -1.40
C GLU A 98 11.01 -1.14 -1.15
N LYS A 99 10.63 -2.01 -0.21
CA LYS A 99 11.34 -3.26 0.06
C LYS A 99 11.32 -4.19 -1.16
N LEU A 100 10.18 -4.39 -1.81
CA LEU A 100 10.10 -5.20 -3.03
C LEU A 100 10.91 -4.59 -4.18
N LEU A 101 10.83 -3.27 -4.36
CA LEU A 101 11.66 -2.56 -5.34
C LEU A 101 13.15 -2.78 -5.07
N SER A 102 13.61 -2.71 -3.81
CA SER A 102 15.02 -2.92 -3.47
C SER A 102 15.54 -4.34 -3.77
N VAL A 103 14.65 -5.32 -3.90
CA VAL A 103 15.01 -6.72 -4.20
C VAL A 103 14.99 -6.98 -5.70
N TYR A 104 14.05 -6.39 -6.43
CA TYR A 104 13.76 -6.75 -7.82
C TYR A 104 14.08 -5.66 -8.87
N LYS A 105 14.55 -4.48 -8.45
CA LYS A 105 14.98 -3.38 -9.31
C LYS A 105 16.45 -3.05 -9.06
#